data_AF-A0A2V6ZIZ7-F1
#
_entry.id   AF-A0A2V6ZIZ7-F1
#
_cell.length_a   1.000
_cell.length_b   1.000
_cell.length_c   1.000
_cell.angle_alpha   90.00
_cell.angle_beta   90.00
_cell.angle_gamma   90.00
#
_symmetry.space_group_name_H-M   'P 1'
#
loop_
_entity.id
_entity.type
_entity.pdbx_description
1 polymer ?
#
loop_
_entity_poly.entity_id
_entity_poly.type
_entity_poly.pdbx_seq_one_letter_code
_entity_poly.pdbx_strand_id
1 'polypeptide(L)'
;MLATDPVFKPGSAEAEKLMTQLDADPAFVRLCRAQESFRARLTPKPWRCGCERPAVRFPREHAHDEGRFSEWLRRYDKACDAKATCRVVEEVGLSSA
;
A
#
# COMPACT_ATOMS: atom_id res chain seq x y z
N MET A 1 11.84 22.88 -0.15
CA MET A 1 10.83 23.43 0.79
C MET A 1 10.84 22.53 2.01
N LEU A 2 11.29 23.04 3.16
CA LEU A 2 11.21 22.35 4.44
C LEU A 2 9.97 22.90 5.15
N ALA A 3 8.94 22.08 5.30
CA ALA A 3 7.73 22.42 6.04
C ALA A 3 7.92 21.97 7.50
N THR A 4 7.94 22.92 8.43
CA THR A 4 7.92 22.67 9.89
C THR A 4 6.47 22.65 10.38
N ASP A 5 5.62 21.86 9.72
CA ASP A 5 4.25 21.69 10.19
C ASP A 5 4.22 20.95 11.53
N PRO A 6 3.19 21.18 12.37
CA PRO A 6 2.99 20.40 13.59
C PRO A 6 2.90 18.90 13.27
N VAL A 7 3.33 18.06 14.21
CA VAL A 7 3.27 16.60 14.05
C VAL A 7 1.81 16.16 13.90
N PHE A 8 1.45 15.72 12.70
CA PHE A 8 0.14 15.13 12.45
C PHE A 8 0.03 13.78 13.16
N LYS A 9 -1.12 13.55 13.80
CA LYS A 9 -1.46 12.22 14.34
C LYS A 9 -2.30 11.46 13.31
N PRO A 10 -2.03 10.17 13.06
CA PRO A 10 -2.91 9.33 12.28
C PRO A 10 -4.34 9.36 12.83
N GLY A 11 -5.34 9.46 11.96
CA GLY A 11 -6.75 9.54 12.35
C GLY A 11 -7.20 10.89 12.95
N SER A 12 -6.32 11.88 13.09
CA SER A 12 -6.73 13.25 13.43
C SER A 12 -7.51 13.90 12.29
N ALA A 13 -8.45 14.78 12.63
CA ALA A 13 -9.28 15.49 11.66
C ALA A 13 -8.42 16.37 10.74
N GLU A 14 -7.34 16.95 11.27
CA GLU A 14 -6.39 17.78 10.55
C GLU A 14 -5.62 16.95 9.50
N ALA A 15 -5.15 15.76 9.87
CA ALA A 15 -4.47 14.86 8.95
C ALA A 15 -5.41 14.34 7.85
N GLU A 16 -6.64 13.95 8.21
CA GLU A 16 -7.65 13.50 7.23
C GLU A 16 -8.01 14.61 6.24
N LYS A 17 -8.20 15.85 6.72
CA LYS A 17 -8.48 17.02 5.88
C LYS A 17 -7.33 17.29 4.90
N LEU A 18 -6.10 17.32 5.39
CA LEU A 18 -4.91 17.53 4.55
C LEU A 18 -4.78 16.45 3.47
N MET A 19 -4.90 15.17 3.86
CA MET A 19 -4.83 14.06 2.90
C MET A 19 -5.92 14.13 1.84
N THR A 20 -7.14 14.54 2.21
CA THR A 20 -8.24 14.72 1.27
C THR A 20 -7.97 15.87 0.30
N GLN A 21 -7.42 16.99 0.77
CA GLN A 21 -7.04 18.13 -0.07
C GLN A 21 -5.92 17.80 -1.06
N LEU A 22 -5.03 16.87 -0.70
CA LEU A 22 -3.94 16.38 -1.55
C LEU A 22 -4.36 15.21 -2.47
N ASP A 23 -5.65 14.89 -2.53
CA ASP A 23 -6.21 13.76 -3.31
C ASP A 23 -5.49 12.43 -3.00
N ALA A 24 -5.19 12.22 -1.70
CA ALA A 24 -4.65 10.96 -1.23
C ALA A 24 -5.65 9.81 -1.45
N ASP A 25 -5.15 8.56 -1.46
CA ASP A 25 -6.03 7.42 -1.63
C ASP A 25 -7.11 7.37 -0.54
N PRO A 26 -8.40 7.26 -0.89
CA PRO A 26 -9.44 7.05 0.11
C PRO A 26 -9.20 5.78 0.96
N ALA A 27 -8.62 4.73 0.39
CA ALA A 27 -8.27 3.54 1.14
C ALA A 27 -7.08 3.77 2.10
N PHE A 28 -6.10 4.56 1.70
CA PHE A 28 -4.96 4.93 2.56
C PHE A 28 -5.41 5.79 3.73
N VAL A 29 -6.26 6.79 3.50
CA VAL A 29 -6.84 7.62 4.56
C VAL A 29 -7.59 6.77 5.58
N ARG A 30 -8.45 5.85 5.12
CA ARG A 30 -9.18 4.93 6.01
C ARG A 30 -8.25 4.03 6.82
N LEU A 31 -7.19 3.50 6.21
CA LEU A 31 -6.22 2.65 6.91
C LEU A 31 -5.42 3.43 7.94
N CYS A 32 -5.01 4.66 7.64
CA CYS A 32 -4.27 5.49 8.58
C CYS A 32 -5.09 5.77 9.85
N ARG A 33 -6.40 5.98 9.69
CA ARG A 33 -7.33 6.12 10.81
C ARG A 33 -7.50 4.80 11.58
N ALA A 34 -7.77 3.70 10.88
CA ALA A 34 -8.08 2.42 11.53
C ALA A 34 -6.87 1.77 12.22
N GLN A 35 -5.66 2.02 11.73
CA GLN A 35 -4.41 1.43 12.24
C GLN A 35 -3.55 2.43 13.02
N GLU A 36 -4.05 3.65 13.23
CA GLU A 36 -3.35 4.74 13.90
C GLU A 36 -1.88 4.90 13.44
N SER A 37 -1.62 4.77 12.13
CA SER A 37 -0.27 4.85 11.57
C SER A 37 -0.25 5.35 10.12
N PHE A 38 0.84 6.02 9.70
CA PHE A 38 1.05 6.44 8.32
C PHE A 38 1.87 5.42 7.51
N ARG A 39 1.42 4.16 7.46
CA ARG A 39 2.15 3.11 6.74
C ARG A 39 1.89 3.16 5.25
N ALA A 40 2.88 3.63 4.49
CA ALA A 40 2.85 3.57 3.03
C ALA A 40 3.03 2.14 2.53
N ARG A 41 2.41 1.83 1.38
CA ARG A 41 2.64 0.59 0.65
C ARG A 41 4.02 0.66 -0.04
N LEU A 42 4.83 -0.39 0.07
CA LEU A 42 6.14 -0.51 -0.60
C LEU A 42 6.05 -0.99 -2.06
N THR A 43 4.85 -1.07 -2.62
CA THR A 43 4.59 -1.45 -4.01
C THR A 43 3.55 -0.50 -4.61
N PRO A 44 3.54 -0.25 -5.93
CA PRO A 44 2.63 0.70 -6.55
C PRO A 44 1.17 0.32 -6.32
N LYS A 45 0.23 1.27 -6.38
CA LYS A 45 -1.19 0.89 -6.39
C LYS A 45 -1.49 0.11 -7.68
N PRO A 46 -2.33 -0.94 -7.69
CA PRO A 46 -2.48 -1.81 -8.86
C PRO A 46 -2.83 -1.04 -10.14
N TRP A 47 -3.76 -0.08 -10.03
CA TRP A 47 -4.17 0.75 -11.16
C TRP A 47 -3.08 1.71 -11.68
N ARG A 48 -2.04 2.01 -10.89
CA ARG A 48 -0.88 2.81 -11.34
C ARG A 48 0.13 2.00 -12.16
N CYS A 49 0.06 0.67 -12.11
CA CYS A 49 0.88 -0.23 -12.93
C CYS A 49 0.06 -1.01 -13.97
N GLY A 50 -1.19 -0.59 -14.25
CA GLY A 50 -2.05 -1.24 -15.24
C GLY A 50 -2.62 -2.58 -14.79
N CYS A 51 -2.51 -2.91 -13.50
CA CYS A 51 -3.16 -4.08 -12.91
C CYS A 51 -4.53 -3.72 -12.35
N GLU A 52 -5.52 -4.55 -12.66
CA GLU A 52 -6.83 -4.47 -12.02
C GLU A 52 -6.73 -4.81 -10.53
N ARG A 53 -7.77 -4.47 -9.77
CA ARG A 53 -7.88 -4.88 -8.36
C ARG A 53 -8.20 -6.38 -8.29
N PRO A 54 -7.79 -7.09 -7.22
CA PRO A 54 -8.16 -8.49 -7.08
C PRO A 54 -9.67 -8.60 -6.97
N ALA A 55 -10.28 -9.48 -7.75
CA ALA A 55 -11.72 -9.73 -7.72
C ALA A 55 -12.16 -10.45 -6.43
N VAL A 56 -11.23 -11.16 -5.79
CA VAL A 56 -11.45 -11.88 -4.54
C VAL A 56 -11.22 -10.92 -3.35
N ARG A 57 -12.15 -10.92 -2.39
CA ARG A 57 -12.04 -10.15 -1.14
C ARG A 57 -11.55 -11.05 0.00
N PHE A 58 -10.92 -10.44 1.00
CA PHE A 58 -10.61 -11.11 2.27
C PHE A 58 -11.87 -11.11 3.17
N PRO A 59 -12.11 -12.16 3.98
CA PRO A 59 -11.33 -13.40 4.11
C PRO A 59 -11.52 -14.34 2.90
N ARG A 60 -10.46 -15.08 2.55
CA ARG A 60 -10.43 -16.04 1.43
C ARG A 60 -10.54 -17.45 1.99
N GLU A 61 -11.76 -17.88 2.27
CA GLU A 61 -12.00 -19.11 3.02
C GLU A 61 -11.95 -20.38 2.16
N HIS A 62 -12.06 -20.24 0.83
CA HIS A 62 -12.05 -21.35 -0.11
C HIS A 62 -10.73 -21.43 -0.89
N ALA A 63 -10.25 -22.65 -1.15
CA ALA A 63 -9.00 -22.88 -1.89
C ALA A 63 -9.01 -22.25 -3.30
N HIS A 64 -10.17 -22.23 -3.95
CA HIS A 64 -10.36 -21.54 -5.23
C HIS A 64 -10.07 -20.03 -5.15
N ASP A 65 -10.53 -19.38 -4.08
CA ASP A 65 -10.36 -17.94 -3.88
C ASP A 65 -8.90 -17.60 -3.57
N GLU A 66 -8.21 -18.45 -2.82
CA GLU A 66 -6.76 -18.32 -2.61
C GLU A 66 -5.98 -18.52 -3.91
N GLY A 67 -6.38 -19.48 -4.74
CA GLY A 67 -5.76 -19.71 -6.06
C GLY A 67 -5.91 -18.51 -6.99
N ARG A 68 -7.11 -17.94 -7.08
CA ARG A 68 -7.39 -16.73 -7.87
C ARG A 68 -6.62 -15.52 -7.36
N PHE A 69 -6.56 -15.33 -6.04
CA PHE A 69 -5.77 -14.24 -5.45
C PHE A 69 -4.27 -14.42 -5.72
N SER A 70 -3.74 -15.64 -5.56
CA SER A 70 -2.33 -15.95 -5.83
C SER A 70 -1.95 -15.73 -7.29
N GLU A 71 -2.85 -16.05 -8.22
CA GLU A 71 -2.65 -15.78 -9.64
C GLU A 71 -2.67 -14.27 -9.94
N TRP A 72 -3.58 -13.52 -9.32
CA TRP A 72 -3.58 -12.05 -9.40
C TRP A 72 -2.28 -11.46 -8.81
N LEU A 73 -1.84 -11.96 -7.66
CA LEU A 73 -0.64 -11.47 -6.96
C LEU A 73 0.61 -11.64 -7.83
N ARG A 74 0.79 -12.80 -8.46
CA ARG A 74 1.92 -13.04 -9.39
C ARG A 74 1.94 -12.06 -10.57
N ARG A 75 0.78 -11.76 -11.16
CA ARG A 75 0.69 -10.77 -12.26
C ARG A 75 1.02 -9.37 -11.76
N TYR A 76 0.50 -9.02 -10.59
CA TYR A 76 0.71 -7.73 -9.95
C TYR A 76 2.20 -7.52 -9.60
N ASP A 77 2.86 -8.51 -9.00
CA ASP A 77 4.28 -8.42 -8.65
C ASP A 77 5.14 -8.21 -9.90
N LYS A 78 4.89 -8.96 -10.98
CA LYS A 78 5.56 -8.75 -12.28
C LYS A 78 5.35 -7.34 -12.84
N ALA A 79 4.17 -6.74 -12.66
CA ALA A 79 3.91 -5.38 -13.10
C ALA A 79 4.61 -4.32 -12.22
N CYS A 80 5.00 -4.68 -10.99
CA CYS A 80 5.74 -3.82 -10.09
C CYS A 80 7.22 -3.70 -10.47
N ASP A 81 7.81 -4.73 -11.08
CA ASP A 81 9.24 -4.77 -11.43
C ASP A 81 9.70 -3.55 -12.24
N ALA A 82 8.83 -3.05 -13.13
CA ALA A 82 9.08 -1.86 -13.94
C ALA A 82 8.85 -0.53 -13.22
N LYS A 83 8.54 -0.52 -11.91
CA LYS A 83 8.16 0.66 -11.13
C LYS A 83 9.07 0.84 -9.91
N ALA A 84 9.72 1.99 -9.82
CA ALA A 84 10.54 2.35 -8.67
C ALA A 84 9.71 2.99 -7.54
N THR A 85 8.92 2.18 -6.80
CA THR A 85 8.24 2.68 -5.57
C THR A 85 9.25 2.79 -4.42
N CYS A 86 10.07 1.76 -4.26
CA CYS A 86 11.25 1.76 -3.43
C CYS A 86 12.36 0.96 -4.12
N ARG A 87 13.62 1.25 -3.80
CA ARG A 87 14.78 0.48 -4.25
C ARG A 87 15.40 -0.19 -3.04
N VAL A 88 15.74 -1.46 -3.16
CA VAL A 88 16.54 -2.16 -2.13
C VAL A 88 17.90 -1.44 -2.02
N VAL A 89 18.24 -1.00 -0.82
CA VAL A 89 19.52 -0.34 -0.53
C VAL A 89 20.50 -1.35 0.06
N GLU A 90 20.07 -2.11 1.06
CA GLU A 90 20.86 -3.10 1.77
C GLU A 90 19.93 -4.08 2.49
N GLU A 91 20.38 -5.32 2.68
CA GLU A 91 19.78 -6.30 3.60
C GLU A 91 20.70 -6.43 4.80
N VAL A 92 20.20 -6.11 6.00
CA VAL A 92 20.97 -6.19 7.24
C VAL A 92 20.42 -7.32 8.09
N GLY A 93 21.24 -8.33 8.36
CA GLY A 93 20.86 -9.52 9.12
C GLY A 93 21.58 -10.77 8.60
N LEU A 94 21.32 -11.92 9.23
CA LEU A 94 21.76 -13.20 8.70
C LEU A 94 20.80 -13.58 7.57
N SER A 95 21.28 -13.56 6.34
CA SER A 95 20.54 -14.09 5.21
C SER A 95 20.46 -15.61 5.38
N SER A 96 19.27 -16.14 5.66
CA SER A 96 19.07 -17.59 5.69
C SER A 96 19.11 -18.10 4.26
N ALA A 97 20.18 -18.83 3.94
CA ALA A 97 20.33 -19.60 2.70
C ALA A 97 19.30 -20.74 2.61
#